data_AF-A0A386R118-F1
#
_entry.id   AF-A0A386R118-F1
#
_cell.length_a   1.000
_cell.length_b   1.000
_cell.length_c   1.000
_cell.angle_alpha   90.00
_cell.angle_beta   90.00
_cell.angle_gamma   90.00
#
_symmetry.space_group_name_H-M   'P 1'
#
loop_
_entity.id
_entity.type
_entity.pdbx_description
1 polymer ?
#
loop_
_entity_poly.entity_id
_entity_poly.type
_entity_poly.pdbx_seq_one_letter_code
_entity_poly.pdbx_strand_id
1 'polypeptide(L)'
;MVPNWMIRYFNGLNDTNLWDYYESYNSLRLICLSESYLHDALKFVLKNSSNDLIYDFYVFLMFDESVCDIDSIVLSVEMNKLIIQYHTKFEAEFNFDSEILGPPGDFDIESMDNLPF
;
A
#
# COMPACT_ATOMS: atom_id res chain seq x y z
N MET A 1 -6.86 2.06 17.44
CA MET A 1 -5.88 1.48 18.41
C MET A 1 -4.92 0.62 17.61
N VAL A 2 -3.61 0.60 17.93
CA VAL A 2 -2.64 -0.19 17.15
C VAL A 2 -2.92 -1.70 17.32
N PRO A 3 -3.14 -2.46 16.23
CA PRO A 3 -3.37 -3.90 16.31
C PRO A 3 -2.18 -4.68 16.87
N ASN A 4 -2.45 -5.79 17.58
CA ASN A 4 -1.41 -6.66 18.15
C ASN A 4 -0.40 -7.19 17.12
N TRP A 5 -0.84 -7.41 15.87
CA TRP A 5 0.05 -7.87 14.80
C TRP A 5 1.06 -6.78 14.40
N MET A 6 0.66 -5.49 14.43
CA MET A 6 1.56 -4.37 14.20
C MET A 6 2.57 -4.27 15.33
N ILE A 7 2.15 -4.44 16.59
CA ILE A 7 3.06 -4.46 17.76
C ILE A 7 4.16 -5.51 17.59
N ARG A 8 3.81 -6.69 17.06
CA ARG A 8 4.80 -7.74 16.76
C ARG A 8 5.75 -7.33 15.64
N TYR A 9 5.25 -6.65 14.61
CA TYR A 9 6.09 -6.11 13.54
C TYR A 9 7.08 -5.05 14.08
N PHE A 10 6.59 -4.10 14.89
CA PHE A 10 7.42 -3.09 15.56
C PHE A 10 8.59 -3.72 16.34
N ASN A 11 8.31 -4.76 17.13
CA ASN A 11 9.34 -5.42 17.93
C ASN A 11 10.41 -6.16 17.10
N GLY A 12 10.16 -6.39 15.81
CA GLY A 12 11.12 -7.01 14.88
C GLY A 12 12.03 -6.02 14.17
N LEU A 13 11.76 -4.71 14.27
CA LEU A 13 12.58 -3.65 13.67
C LEU A 13 13.74 -3.26 14.59
N ASN A 14 14.81 -2.71 13.99
CA ASN A 14 15.85 -2.03 14.77
C ASN A 14 15.37 -0.62 15.20
N ASP A 15 16.06 0.00 16.16
CA ASP A 15 15.62 1.27 16.76
C ASP A 15 15.45 2.42 15.74
N THR A 16 16.31 2.49 14.71
CA THR A 16 16.21 3.51 13.66
C THR A 16 14.98 3.30 12.80
N ASN A 17 14.78 2.08 12.29
CA ASN A 17 13.65 1.73 11.42
C ASN A 17 12.32 1.80 12.17
N LEU A 18 12.33 1.58 13.50
CA LEU A 18 11.15 1.69 14.35
C LEU A 18 10.57 3.11 14.34
N TRP A 19 11.43 4.12 14.45
CA TRP A 19 11.01 5.52 14.49
C TRP A 19 10.45 5.99 13.14
N ASP A 20 11.20 5.74 12.05
CA ASP A 20 10.79 6.09 10.69
C ASP A 20 9.46 5.44 10.30
N TYR A 21 9.28 4.18 10.71
CA TYR A 21 8.04 3.45 10.51
C TYR A 21 6.88 4.04 11.33
N TYR A 22 7.12 4.41 12.59
CA TYR A 22 6.09 5.01 13.44
C TYR A 22 5.62 6.40 12.92
N GLU A 23 6.55 7.24 12.48
CA GLU A 23 6.22 8.53 11.85
C GLU A 23 5.42 8.35 10.56
N SER A 24 5.83 7.40 9.72
CA SER A 24 5.12 7.07 8.48
C SER A 24 3.71 6.53 8.77
N TYR A 25 3.58 5.62 9.74
CA TYR A 25 2.28 5.07 10.15
C TYR A 25 1.34 6.14 10.68
N ASN A 26 1.83 7.06 11.53
CA ASN A 26 1.00 8.16 12.02
C ASN A 26 0.57 9.10 10.89
N SER A 27 1.44 9.36 9.92
CA SER A 27 1.09 10.14 8.73
C SER A 27 -0.04 9.45 7.95
N LEU A 28 0.07 8.14 7.73
CA LEU A 28 -0.98 7.37 7.04
C LEU A 28 -2.31 7.38 7.80
N ARG A 29 -2.29 7.31 9.14
CA ARG A 29 -3.49 7.44 9.97
C ARG A 29 -4.18 8.79 9.88
N LEU A 30 -3.44 9.86 9.59
CA LEU A 30 -4.00 11.21 9.46
C LEU A 30 -4.67 11.42 8.10
N ILE A 31 -4.19 10.73 7.05
CA ILE A 31 -4.70 10.91 5.69
C ILE A 31 -5.78 9.88 5.31
N CYS A 32 -5.76 8.70 5.93
CA CYS A 32 -6.77 7.65 5.70
C CYS A 32 -8.06 7.92 6.45
N LEU A 33 -9.18 7.85 5.73
CA LEU A 33 -10.54 8.01 6.26
C LEU A 33 -11.06 6.74 6.94
N SER A 34 -10.49 5.57 6.60
CA SER A 34 -10.89 4.27 7.12
C SER A 34 -9.72 3.56 7.82
N GLU A 35 -9.81 3.41 9.14
CA GLU A 35 -8.80 2.69 9.94
C GLU A 35 -8.76 1.20 9.59
N SER A 36 -9.90 0.58 9.24
CA SER A 36 -9.93 -0.82 8.83
C SER A 36 -9.22 -1.03 7.49
N TYR A 37 -9.48 -0.14 6.52
CA TYR A 37 -8.81 -0.21 5.22
C TYR A 37 -7.30 -0.04 5.37
N LEU A 38 -6.86 0.98 6.13
CA LEU A 38 -5.44 1.20 6.41
C LEU A 38 -4.79 -0.05 7.01
N HIS A 39 -5.44 -0.71 7.97
CA HIS A 39 -4.88 -1.93 8.55
C HIS A 39 -4.80 -3.09 7.56
N ASP A 40 -5.76 -3.25 6.67
CA ASP A 40 -5.72 -4.30 5.66
C ASP A 40 -4.65 -4.02 4.60
N ALA A 41 -4.56 -2.79 4.11
CA ALA A 41 -3.49 -2.35 3.21
C ALA A 41 -2.10 -2.56 3.82
N LEU A 42 -1.91 -2.20 5.10
CA LEU A 42 -0.63 -2.40 5.79
C LEU A 42 -0.24 -3.88 5.93
N LYS A 43 -1.19 -4.81 6.04
CA LYS A 43 -0.86 -6.26 6.02
C LYS A 43 -0.26 -6.70 4.69
N PHE A 44 -0.59 -6.03 3.59
CA PHE A 44 0.00 -6.29 2.28
C PHE A 44 1.33 -5.59 2.12
N VAL A 45 1.35 -4.28 2.36
CA VAL A 45 2.54 -3.43 2.23
C VAL A 45 3.72 -3.96 3.04
N LEU A 46 3.49 -4.35 4.30
CA LEU A 46 4.57 -4.75 5.21
C LEU A 46 5.14 -6.15 4.94
N LYS A 47 4.55 -6.92 4.04
CA LYS A 47 5.15 -8.18 3.56
C LYS A 47 6.41 -7.90 2.73
N ASN A 48 6.43 -6.76 2.04
CA ASN A 48 7.56 -6.32 1.24
C ASN A 48 8.24 -5.18 2.00
N SER A 49 9.27 -5.50 2.78
CA SER A 49 10.01 -4.50 3.56
C SER A 49 10.69 -3.49 2.64
N SER A 50 10.10 -2.31 2.48
CA SER A 50 10.71 -1.15 1.82
C SER A 50 10.97 -0.05 2.86
N ASN A 51 11.86 0.87 2.51
CA ASN A 51 12.27 1.97 3.38
C ASN A 51 11.29 3.15 3.34
N ASP A 52 10.29 3.14 2.44
CA ASP A 52 9.30 4.22 2.30
C ASP A 52 7.88 3.67 2.36
N LEU A 53 7.37 3.56 3.58
CA LEU A 53 6.03 3.02 3.85
C LEU A 53 4.91 3.83 3.18
N ILE A 54 5.09 5.15 3.07
CA ILE A 54 4.06 6.02 2.48
C ILE A 54 4.00 5.76 0.97
N TYR A 55 5.16 5.60 0.33
CA TYR A 55 5.23 5.21 -1.07
C TYR A 55 4.63 3.83 -1.30
N ASP A 56 4.96 2.84 -0.46
CA ASP A 56 4.42 1.49 -0.63
C ASP A 56 2.89 1.46 -0.47
N PHE A 57 2.35 2.26 0.44
CA PHE A 57 0.91 2.46 0.58
C PHE A 57 0.31 3.13 -0.67
N TYR A 58 0.97 4.15 -1.23
CA TYR A 58 0.55 4.75 -2.49
C TYR A 58 0.53 3.73 -3.64
N VAL A 59 1.59 2.92 -3.78
CA VAL A 59 1.64 1.84 -4.77
C VAL A 59 0.47 0.87 -4.59
N PHE A 60 0.18 0.47 -3.35
CA PHE A 60 -0.97 -0.39 -3.05
C PHE A 60 -2.29 0.24 -3.52
N LEU A 61 -2.52 1.51 -3.23
CA LEU A 61 -3.73 2.22 -3.69
C LEU A 61 -3.87 2.24 -5.21
N MET A 62 -2.77 2.40 -5.95
CA MET A 62 -2.80 2.45 -7.41
C MET A 62 -3.17 1.11 -8.05
N PHE A 63 -2.94 0.00 -7.36
CA PHE A 63 -3.28 -1.35 -7.82
C PHE A 63 -4.56 -1.93 -7.20
N ASP A 64 -5.15 -1.26 -6.21
CA ASP A 64 -6.35 -1.75 -5.53
C ASP A 64 -7.63 -1.47 -6.35
N GLU A 65 -7.92 -2.37 -7.29
CA GLU A 65 -9.13 -2.33 -8.11
C GLU A 65 -10.44 -2.46 -7.31
N SER A 66 -10.37 -2.90 -6.04
CA SER A 66 -11.56 -3.01 -5.19
C SER A 66 -12.09 -1.65 -4.73
N VAL A 67 -11.27 -0.61 -4.82
CA VAL A 67 -11.63 0.76 -4.44
C VAL A 67 -12.24 1.48 -5.64
N CYS A 68 -13.57 1.52 -5.70
CA CYS A 68 -14.27 2.27 -6.74
C CYS A 68 -14.17 3.80 -6.57
N ASP A 69 -13.86 4.26 -5.35
CA ASP A 69 -13.75 5.69 -5.01
C ASP A 69 -12.62 5.91 -3.98
N ILE A 70 -11.45 6.33 -4.47
CA ILE A 70 -10.28 6.61 -3.62
C ILE A 70 -10.56 7.75 -2.63
N ASP A 71 -11.43 8.71 -2.98
CA ASP A 71 -11.79 9.82 -2.10
C ASP A 71 -12.60 9.36 -0.88
N SER A 72 -13.16 8.13 -0.91
CA SER A 72 -13.79 7.50 0.24
C SER A 72 -12.79 6.86 1.22
N ILE A 73 -11.54 6.68 0.79
CA ILE A 73 -10.48 5.98 1.52
C ILE A 73 -9.41 6.94 2.03
N VAL A 74 -9.00 7.91 1.21
CA VAL A 74 -7.97 8.89 1.51
C VAL A 74 -8.54 10.29 1.28
N LEU A 75 -8.19 11.25 2.14
CA LEU A 75 -8.51 12.65 1.92
C LEU A 75 -8.00 13.12 0.55
N SER A 76 -8.89 13.64 -0.30
CA SER A 76 -8.55 14.05 -1.68
C SER A 76 -7.36 15.02 -1.76
N VAL A 77 -7.25 15.95 -0.80
CA VAL A 77 -6.12 16.90 -0.74
C VAL A 77 -4.80 16.18 -0.50
N GLU A 78 -4.81 15.15 0.35
CA GLU A 78 -3.62 14.35 0.65
C GLU A 78 -3.30 13.38 -0.49
N MET A 79 -4.32 12.79 -1.11
CA MET A 79 -4.12 11.96 -2.31
C MET A 79 -3.46 12.77 -3.45
N ASN A 80 -3.90 14.00 -3.68
CA ASN A 80 -3.26 14.90 -4.65
C ASN A 80 -1.78 15.16 -4.32
N LYS A 81 -1.42 15.30 -3.04
CA LYS A 81 -0.01 15.45 -2.63
C LYS A 81 0.79 14.18 -2.91
N LEU A 82 0.23 13.01 -2.61
CA LEU A 82 0.88 11.73 -2.90
C LEU A 82 1.12 11.57 -4.41
N ILE A 83 0.15 11.91 -5.26
CA ILE A 83 0.31 11.91 -6.72
C ILE A 83 1.45 12.84 -7.14
N ILE A 84 1.45 14.08 -6.69
CA ILE A 84 2.52 15.05 -7.03
C ILE A 84 3.91 14.54 -6.61
N GLN A 85 3.99 13.89 -5.44
CA GLN A 85 5.24 13.43 -4.86
C GLN A 85 5.76 12.14 -5.51
N TYR A 86 4.89 11.18 -5.82
CA TYR A 86 5.27 9.81 -6.11
C TYR A 86 4.91 9.31 -7.51
N HIS A 87 4.02 9.99 -8.24
CA HIS A 87 3.52 9.50 -9.52
C HIS A 87 4.64 9.27 -10.55
N THR A 88 5.60 10.19 -10.66
CA THR A 88 6.76 10.02 -11.57
C THR A 88 7.61 8.80 -11.22
N LYS A 89 7.81 8.53 -9.93
CA LYS A 89 8.58 7.36 -9.46
C LYS A 89 7.81 6.07 -9.78
N PHE A 90 6.52 6.07 -9.51
CA PHE A 90 5.63 4.96 -9.81
C PHE A 90 5.60 4.60 -11.30
N GLU A 91 5.40 5.58 -12.18
CA GLU A 91 5.43 5.37 -13.64
C GLU A 91 6.77 4.77 -14.09
N ALA A 92 7.89 5.24 -13.54
CA ALA A 92 9.21 4.72 -13.87
C ALA A 92 9.45 3.28 -13.38
N GLU A 93 8.89 2.90 -12.22
CA GLU A 93 9.06 1.57 -11.63
C GLU A 93 8.16 0.51 -12.27
N PHE A 94 6.93 0.88 -12.61
CA PHE A 94 5.93 -0.06 -13.14
C PHE A 94 5.75 0.01 -14.65
N ASN A 95 6.49 0.92 -15.32
CA ASN A 95 6.62 1.08 -16.76
C ASN A 95 5.35 0.67 -17.50
N PHE A 96 4.31 1.51 -17.44
CA PHE A 96 3.10 1.34 -18.24
C PHE A 96 3.40 1.65 -19.71
N ASP A 97 4.28 0.84 -20.33
CA ASP A 97 4.37 0.77 -21.77
C ASP A 97 3.01 0.29 -22.27
N SER A 98 2.25 1.23 -22.82
CA SER A 98 0.90 1.04 -23.35
C SER A 98 0.79 0.02 -24.49
N GLU A 99 1.87 -0.70 -24.81
CA GLU A 99 1.96 -1.69 -25.89
C GLU A 99 1.84 -3.17 -25.43
N ILE A 100 1.78 -3.47 -24.12
CA ILE A 100 1.70 -4.88 -23.63
C ILE A 100 0.48 -5.13 -22.74
N LEU A 101 -0.65 -4.45 -22.98
CA LEU A 101 -1.94 -4.94 -22.50
C LEU A 101 -2.54 -5.84 -23.58
N GLY A 102 -2.01 -7.06 -23.70
CA GLY A 102 -2.78 -8.15 -24.28
C GLY A 102 -4.10 -8.28 -23.50
N PRO A 103 -5.21 -8.70 -24.15
CA PRO A 103 -6.48 -8.84 -23.46
C PRO A 103 -6.29 -9.70 -22.20
N PRO A 104 -6.94 -9.37 -21.08
CA PRO A 104 -6.79 -10.12 -19.84
C PRO A 104 -7.15 -11.57 -20.14
N GLY A 105 -6.15 -12.45 -20.13
CA GLY A 105 -6.39 -13.88 -20.14
C GLY A 105 -7.19 -14.20 -18.90
N ASP A 106 -8.26 -15.00 -19.05
CA ASP A 106 -9.10 -15.45 -17.94
C ASP A 106 -8.23 -15.86 -16.75
N PHE A 107 -8.26 -15.03 -15.69
CA PHE A 107 -7.61 -15.34 -14.43
C PHE A 107 -8.45 -16.41 -13.74
N ASP A 108 -7.98 -17.65 -13.84
CA ASP A 108 -8.64 -18.81 -13.27
C ASP A 108 -8.41 -18.84 -11.75
N ILE A 109 -9.44 -18.42 -11.00
CA ILE A 109 -9.44 -18.24 -9.54
C ILE A 109 -9.12 -19.54 -8.78
N GLU A 110 -9.35 -20.70 -9.39
CA GLU A 110 -9.06 -22.03 -8.81
C GLU A 110 -7.56 -22.32 -8.61
N SER A 111 -6.68 -21.53 -9.25
CA SER A 111 -5.21 -21.66 -9.15
C SER A 111 -4.64 -21.14 -7.82
N MET A 112 -5.32 -20.20 -7.15
CA MET A 112 -4.79 -19.53 -5.95
C MET A 112 -4.89 -20.38 -4.67
N ASP A 113 -5.69 -21.44 -4.66
CA ASP A 113 -5.86 -22.35 -3.51
C ASP A 113 -4.67 -23.33 -3.31
N ASN A 114 -3.69 -23.34 -4.22
CA ASN A 114 -2.55 -24.26 -4.19
C ASN A 114 -1.21 -23.62 -3.79
N LEU A 115 -1.20 -22.40 -3.26
CA LEU A 115 0.04 -21.82 -2.73
C LEU A 115 0.40 -22.48 -1.38
N PRO A 116 1.62 -23.02 -1.22
CA PRO A 116 2.00 -23.74 -0.01
C PRO A 116 2.14 -22.79 1.20
N PHE A 117 1.66 -23.25 2.35
CA PHE A 117 1.74 -22.58 3.66
C PHE A 117 3.17 -22.41 4.19
#